data_AF-A0A952XSU8-F1
#
_entry.id   AF-A0A952XSU8-F1
#
_cell.length_a   1.000
_cell.length_b   1.000
_cell.length_c   1.000
_cell.angle_alpha   90.00
_cell.angle_beta   90.00
_cell.angle_gamma   90.00
#
_symmetry.space_group_name_H-M   'P 1'
#
loop_
_entity.id
_entity.type
_entity.pdbx_description
1 polymer ?
#
loop_
_entity_poly.entity_id
_entity_poly.type
_entity_poly.pdbx_seq_one_letter_code
_entity_poly.pdbx_strand_id
1 'polypeptide(L)'
;MNAAIDRRTLIAALAATAALPSSLAFAEPRTVTGSALYRERIALPPDAVLTVRLGVLAGNALGSQLIAEQIVAPAGQVPIPFSLSFDTQDAPQDARLGLDATITAAGATLFRTAQAIPLPAGDAAVEIMLASAREPAAKPAPITGVEWQVEHIEGVDNLGETRPTLTIGADGRAGGSTGCNRFFAKATIDGEVLAFSEAGTTFMACDETVMRVERAFLDALAAVAAYRLEDGMLVLVDAEGVARMKLTSAA
;
A
#
# COMPACT_ATOMS: atom_id res chain seq x y z
N MET A 1 72.57 -57.05 48.11
CA MET A 1 71.95 -55.71 48.10
C MET A 1 71.07 -55.59 46.87
N ASN A 2 69.77 -55.39 47.12
CA ASN A 2 68.67 -54.87 46.27
C ASN A 2 68.39 -55.59 44.93
N ALA A 3 67.38 -56.47 44.85
CA ALA A 3 65.93 -56.22 44.73
C ALA A 3 65.50 -55.85 43.31
N ALA A 4 64.94 -56.83 42.58
CA ALA A 4 64.40 -56.69 41.23
C ALA A 4 62.90 -57.07 41.17
N ILE A 5 62.08 -56.07 40.84
CA ILE A 5 60.95 -56.06 39.87
C ILE A 5 59.87 -57.13 40.11
N ASP A 6 58.77 -56.83 40.80
CA ASP A 6 57.58 -56.01 40.48
C ASP A 6 56.48 -56.70 39.63
N ARG A 7 55.28 -56.54 40.17
CA ARG A 7 53.96 -57.13 39.90
C ARG A 7 53.30 -56.54 38.65
N ARG A 8 52.65 -57.39 37.83
CA ARG A 8 51.18 -57.43 37.61
C ARG A 8 50.78 -57.98 36.23
N THR A 9 49.93 -58.99 36.31
CA THR A 9 49.05 -59.56 35.29
C THR A 9 48.23 -58.49 34.56
N LEU A 10 48.19 -58.54 33.22
CA LEU A 10 47.23 -57.82 32.40
C LEU A 10 46.55 -58.82 31.44
N ILE A 11 45.28 -59.11 31.73
CA ILE A 11 44.36 -59.85 30.87
C ILE A 11 43.81 -58.85 29.85
N ALA A 12 44.05 -59.09 28.56
CA ALA A 12 43.50 -58.27 27.47
C ALA A 12 42.03 -58.64 27.23
N ALA A 13 41.12 -57.71 27.48
CA ALA A 13 39.71 -57.83 27.10
C ALA A 13 39.51 -57.25 25.68
N LEU A 14 39.11 -58.11 24.75
CA LEU A 14 38.79 -57.74 23.36
C LEU A 14 37.33 -57.23 23.31
N ALA A 15 37.13 -55.92 23.17
CA ALA A 15 35.81 -55.33 22.99
C ALA A 15 35.44 -55.31 21.50
N ALA A 16 34.43 -56.08 21.11
CA ALA A 16 33.84 -56.02 19.77
C ALA A 16 32.91 -54.81 19.67
N THR A 17 33.33 -53.79 18.93
CA THR A 17 32.53 -52.61 18.59
C THR A 17 31.48 -52.98 17.53
N ALA A 18 30.22 -53.08 17.92
CA ALA A 18 29.09 -53.18 17.01
C ALA A 18 28.87 -51.83 16.31
N ALA A 19 29.16 -51.75 15.01
CA ALA A 19 28.79 -50.60 14.19
C ALA A 19 27.28 -50.62 13.94
N LEU A 20 26.54 -49.70 14.56
CA LEU A 20 25.14 -49.45 14.24
C LEU A 20 25.06 -48.76 12.87
N PRO A 21 24.30 -49.29 11.89
CA PRO A 21 24.08 -48.58 10.64
C PRO A 21 23.26 -47.32 10.93
N SER A 22 23.86 -46.15 10.68
CA SER A 22 23.18 -44.87 10.75
C SER A 22 22.15 -44.81 9.62
N SER A 23 20.87 -44.98 9.93
CA SER A 23 19.79 -44.75 8.98
C SER A 23 19.79 -43.26 8.60
N LEU A 24 20.21 -42.94 7.38
CA LEU A 24 19.95 -41.65 6.78
C LEU A 24 18.43 -41.54 6.56
N ALA A 25 17.75 -40.80 7.42
CA ALA A 25 16.38 -40.36 7.16
C ALA A 25 16.45 -39.31 6.04
N PHE A 26 16.10 -39.70 4.81
CA PHE A 26 15.91 -38.76 3.72
C PHE A 26 14.65 -37.94 4.00
N ALA A 27 14.75 -36.61 3.92
CA ALA A 27 13.59 -35.74 3.96
C ALA A 27 12.64 -36.11 2.83
N GLU A 28 11.35 -36.27 3.13
CA GLU A 28 10.36 -36.45 2.08
C GLU A 28 10.05 -35.08 1.47
N PRO A 29 10.20 -34.90 0.14
CA PRO A 29 9.88 -33.65 -0.51
C PRO A 29 8.38 -33.41 -0.40
N ARG A 30 8.00 -32.26 0.15
CA ARG A 30 6.60 -31.87 0.25
C ARG A 30 6.25 -30.96 -0.93
N THR A 31 5.10 -31.22 -1.55
CA THR A 31 4.61 -30.43 -2.68
C THR A 31 3.32 -29.72 -2.30
N VAL A 32 3.29 -28.42 -2.54
CA VAL A 32 2.12 -27.57 -2.38
C VAL A 32 1.54 -27.28 -3.76
N THR A 33 0.29 -27.66 -3.97
CA THR A 33 -0.42 -27.40 -5.23
C THR A 33 -1.53 -26.38 -5.02
N GLY A 34 -1.87 -25.66 -6.07
CA GLY A 34 -2.88 -24.62 -5.94
C GLY A 34 -3.17 -23.88 -7.23
N SER A 35 -3.98 -22.83 -7.09
CA SER A 35 -4.25 -21.90 -8.19
C SER A 35 -4.21 -20.46 -7.72
N ALA A 36 -3.72 -19.59 -8.59
CA ALA A 36 -3.66 -18.15 -8.39
C ALA A 36 -4.72 -17.46 -9.25
N LEU A 37 -5.52 -16.59 -8.65
CA LEU A 37 -6.63 -15.88 -9.29
C LEU A 37 -6.70 -14.44 -8.83
N TYR A 38 -7.30 -13.58 -9.64
CA TYR A 38 -7.61 -12.18 -9.32
C TYR A 38 -9.06 -11.88 -9.74
N ARG A 39 -9.65 -10.80 -9.22
CA ARG A 39 -11.09 -10.52 -9.34
C ARG A 39 -11.43 -9.77 -10.63
N GLU A 40 -10.48 -9.00 -11.13
CA GLU A 40 -10.59 -8.14 -12.28
C GLU A 40 -10.81 -8.96 -13.55
N ARG A 41 -11.74 -8.56 -14.41
CA ARG A 41 -12.01 -9.24 -15.68
C ARG A 41 -11.09 -8.73 -16.79
N ILE A 42 -9.79 -8.71 -16.53
CA ILE A 42 -8.77 -8.28 -17.50
C ILE A 42 -7.91 -9.47 -17.90
N ALA A 43 -7.51 -9.53 -19.17
CA ALA A 43 -6.56 -10.54 -19.65
C ALA A 43 -5.14 -10.15 -19.22
N LEU A 44 -4.36 -11.13 -18.75
CA LEU A 44 -2.93 -10.91 -18.54
C LEU A 44 -2.21 -10.68 -19.88
N PRO A 45 -1.18 -9.81 -19.91
CA PRO A 45 -0.25 -9.74 -21.02
C PRO A 45 0.38 -11.10 -21.31
N PRO A 46 0.75 -11.39 -22.58
CA PRO A 46 1.33 -12.68 -22.96
C PRO A 46 2.71 -12.94 -22.34
N ASP A 47 3.42 -11.89 -21.92
CA ASP A 47 4.71 -11.94 -21.25
C ASP A 47 4.59 -11.96 -19.71
N ALA A 48 3.37 -12.04 -19.17
CA ALA A 48 3.17 -12.05 -17.73
C ALA A 48 3.82 -13.27 -17.08
N VAL A 49 4.42 -13.09 -15.90
CA VAL A 49 5.08 -14.12 -15.10
C VAL A 49 4.47 -14.14 -13.71
N LEU A 50 4.02 -15.31 -13.26
CA LEU A 50 3.60 -15.55 -11.89
C LEU A 50 4.79 -16.10 -11.10
N THR A 51 5.11 -15.47 -9.97
CA THR A 51 6.07 -15.97 -8.99
C THR A 51 5.33 -16.25 -7.69
N VAL A 52 5.41 -17.50 -7.21
CA VAL A 52 4.87 -17.94 -5.92
C VAL A 52 6.04 -18.29 -5.01
N ARG A 53 6.08 -17.74 -3.81
CA ARG A 53 7.18 -18.00 -2.86
C ARG A 53 6.65 -18.61 -1.58
N LEU A 54 7.46 -19.48 -1.00
CA LEU A 54 7.26 -20.09 0.31
C LEU A 54 8.35 -19.57 1.25
N GLY A 55 7.97 -19.16 2.45
CA GLY A 55 8.91 -18.71 3.46
C GLY A 55 8.34 -18.70 4.86
N VAL A 56 9.16 -18.25 5.81
CA VAL A 56 8.74 -18.06 7.21
C VAL A 56 7.93 -16.77 7.32
N LEU A 57 6.76 -16.82 7.97
CA LEU A 57 5.93 -15.65 8.20
C LEU A 57 6.56 -14.68 9.20
N ALA A 58 6.55 -13.39 8.87
CA ALA A 58 6.90 -12.28 9.73
C ALA A 58 5.71 -11.31 9.81
N GLY A 59 4.88 -11.45 10.85
CA GLY A 59 3.63 -10.68 10.94
C GLY A 59 2.63 -11.10 9.86
N ASN A 60 2.30 -10.18 8.94
CA ASN A 60 1.35 -10.37 7.84
C ASN A 60 2.03 -10.56 6.46
N ALA A 61 3.35 -10.71 6.42
CA ALA A 61 4.12 -10.88 5.18
C ALA A 61 5.08 -12.08 5.29
N LEU A 62 5.68 -12.47 4.17
CA LEU A 62 6.85 -13.34 4.20
C LEU A 62 8.03 -12.58 4.78
N GLY A 63 8.75 -13.22 5.70
CA GLY A 63 10.04 -12.75 6.16
C GLY A 63 11.13 -12.97 5.11
N SER A 64 12.34 -12.53 5.42
CA SER A 64 13.50 -12.63 4.51
C SER A 64 13.97 -14.06 4.27
N GLN A 65 13.58 -15.01 5.12
CA GLN A 65 13.92 -16.43 4.96
C GLN A 65 12.93 -17.09 4.01
N LEU A 66 13.32 -17.20 2.75
CA LEU A 66 12.62 -17.98 1.73
C LEU A 66 13.09 -19.44 1.78
N ILE A 67 12.14 -20.34 1.58
CA ILE A 67 12.34 -21.80 1.58
C ILE A 67 12.28 -22.32 0.14
N ALA A 68 11.34 -21.82 -0.66
CA ALA A 68 11.20 -22.21 -2.05
C ALA A 68 10.51 -21.12 -2.87
N GLU A 69 10.73 -21.16 -4.17
CA GLU A 69 10.11 -20.28 -5.15
C GLU A 69 9.69 -21.10 -6.37
N GLN A 70 8.50 -20.80 -6.89
CA GLN A 70 7.98 -21.33 -8.12
C GLN A 70 7.69 -20.19 -9.09
N ILE A 71 8.19 -20.32 -10.31
CA ILE A 71 7.95 -19.37 -11.40
C ILE A 71 7.10 -20.06 -12.47
N VAL A 72 6.04 -19.38 -12.93
CA VAL A 72 5.19 -19.82 -14.06
C VAL A 72 5.27 -18.75 -15.14
N ALA A 73 5.95 -19.08 -16.24
CA ALA A 73 6.22 -18.19 -17.36
C ALA A 73 5.98 -18.92 -18.71
N PRO A 74 5.08 -18.44 -19.58
CA PRO A 74 4.11 -17.37 -19.32
C PRO A 74 3.09 -17.82 -18.26
N ALA A 75 2.56 -16.86 -17.50
CA ALA A 75 1.57 -17.11 -16.45
C ALA A 75 0.25 -17.70 -17.02
N GLY A 76 -0.11 -17.33 -18.26
CA GLY A 76 -1.34 -17.77 -18.90
C GLY A 76 -2.56 -16.95 -18.46
N GLN A 77 -3.70 -17.60 -18.26
CA GLN A 77 -4.95 -16.97 -17.83
C GLN A 77 -5.40 -17.57 -16.51
N VAL A 78 -6.12 -16.78 -15.71
CA VAL A 78 -6.68 -17.24 -14.43
C VAL A 78 -7.81 -18.27 -14.63
N PRO A 79 -7.93 -19.28 -13.75
CA PRO A 79 -7.04 -19.58 -12.61
C PRO A 79 -5.70 -20.15 -13.07
N ILE A 80 -4.59 -19.60 -12.57
CA ILE A 80 -3.23 -20.01 -12.96
C ILE A 80 -2.78 -21.14 -12.02
N PRO A 81 -2.62 -22.39 -12.48
CA PRO A 81 -2.16 -23.47 -11.62
C PRO A 81 -0.69 -23.30 -11.25
N PHE A 82 -0.34 -23.69 -10.03
CA PHE A 82 1.05 -23.78 -9.59
C PHE A 82 1.31 -25.06 -8.79
N SER A 83 2.57 -25.49 -8.77
CA SER A 83 3.08 -26.56 -7.94
C SER A 83 4.44 -26.14 -7.41
N LEU A 84 4.57 -26.05 -6.08
CA LEU A 84 5.78 -25.64 -5.39
C LEU A 84 6.27 -26.79 -4.52
N SER A 85 7.46 -27.31 -4.81
CA SER A 85 8.08 -28.40 -4.05
C SER A 85 9.19 -27.85 -3.17
N PHE A 86 9.29 -28.35 -1.94
CA PHE A 86 10.32 -27.97 -0.99
C PHE A 86 10.68 -29.15 -0.07
N ASP A 87 11.91 -29.13 0.45
CA ASP A 87 12.35 -30.12 1.42
C ASP A 87 11.94 -29.70 2.83
N THR A 88 11.35 -30.64 3.57
CA THR A 88 10.84 -30.36 4.93
C THR A 88 11.96 -30.05 5.94
N GLN A 89 13.22 -30.32 5.60
CA GLN A 89 14.39 -29.99 6.42
C GLN A 89 14.80 -28.51 6.32
N ASP A 90 14.44 -27.82 5.25
CA ASP A 90 14.76 -26.39 5.06
C ASP A 90 13.83 -25.48 5.88
N ALA A 91 12.70 -26.04 6.34
CA ALA A 91 11.73 -25.36 7.18
C ALA A 91 12.06 -25.55 8.68
N PRO A 92 12.14 -24.47 9.48
CA PRO A 92 12.27 -24.59 10.92
C PRO A 92 11.03 -25.29 11.52
N GLN A 93 11.23 -26.25 12.43
CA GLN A 93 10.14 -27.10 12.97
C GLN A 93 9.01 -26.30 13.66
N ASP A 94 9.34 -25.16 14.28
CA ASP A 94 8.38 -24.31 15.00
C ASP A 94 7.99 -23.03 14.23
N ALA A 95 8.41 -22.90 12.96
CA ALA A 95 8.10 -21.72 12.16
C ALA A 95 6.70 -21.82 11.54
N ARG A 96 5.98 -20.70 11.55
CA ARG A 96 4.76 -20.57 10.73
C ARG A 96 5.16 -20.28 9.30
N LEU A 97 4.87 -21.21 8.40
CA LEU A 97 5.11 -21.04 6.98
C LEU A 97 3.95 -20.30 6.31
N GLY A 98 4.29 -19.56 5.27
CA GLY A 98 3.30 -18.89 4.44
C GLY A 98 3.74 -18.82 2.98
N LEU A 99 2.80 -18.40 2.15
CA LEU A 99 2.98 -18.18 0.73
C LEU A 99 2.73 -16.70 0.40
N ASP A 100 3.47 -16.17 -0.55
CA ASP A 100 3.05 -14.97 -1.27
C ASP A 100 3.10 -15.23 -2.78
N ALA A 101 2.42 -14.38 -3.53
CA ALA A 101 2.43 -14.47 -4.98
C ALA A 101 2.43 -13.09 -5.63
N THR A 102 3.10 -13.00 -6.77
CA THR A 102 3.24 -11.78 -7.56
C THR A 102 3.06 -12.10 -9.03
N ILE A 103 2.34 -11.28 -9.78
CA ILE A 103 2.28 -11.32 -11.24
C ILE A 103 2.96 -10.07 -11.78
N THR A 104 3.95 -10.26 -12.65
CA THR A 104 4.72 -9.17 -13.27
C THR A 104 4.63 -9.25 -14.79
N ALA A 105 4.73 -8.13 -15.49
CA ALA A 105 4.88 -8.06 -16.95
C ALA A 105 5.72 -6.83 -17.31
N ALA A 106 6.59 -6.93 -18.32
CA ALA A 106 7.52 -5.87 -18.69
C ALA A 106 8.30 -5.22 -17.51
N GLY A 107 8.62 -6.00 -16.47
CA GLY A 107 9.32 -5.54 -15.26
C GLY A 107 8.46 -4.80 -14.23
N ALA A 108 7.16 -4.63 -14.47
CA ALA A 108 6.22 -4.00 -13.53
C ALA A 108 5.36 -5.07 -12.82
N THR A 109 5.11 -4.87 -11.52
CA THR A 109 4.15 -5.69 -10.77
C THR A 109 2.73 -5.29 -11.10
N LEU A 110 1.94 -6.22 -11.64
CA LEU A 110 0.54 -6.02 -11.98
C LEU A 110 -0.39 -6.44 -10.83
N PHE A 111 -0.08 -7.57 -10.19
CA PHE A 111 -0.87 -8.13 -9.09
C PHE A 111 0.05 -8.71 -8.01
N ARG A 112 -0.41 -8.68 -6.76
CA ARG A 112 0.29 -9.32 -5.63
C ARG A 112 -0.69 -9.74 -4.54
N THR A 113 -0.32 -10.70 -3.71
CA THR A 113 -1.03 -10.98 -2.46
C THR A 113 -0.91 -9.79 -1.51
N ALA A 114 -2.03 -9.34 -0.93
CA ALA A 114 -2.03 -8.21 0.02
C ALA A 114 -1.37 -8.56 1.36
N GLN A 115 -1.45 -9.83 1.77
CA GLN A 115 -0.82 -10.40 2.94
C GLN A 115 -0.34 -11.81 2.58
N ALA A 116 0.69 -12.31 3.27
CA ALA A 116 1.13 -13.69 3.12
C ALA A 116 0.04 -14.65 3.61
N ILE A 117 -0.17 -15.72 2.85
CA ILE A 117 -1.20 -16.74 3.06
C ILE A 117 -0.59 -17.85 3.90
N PRO A 118 -1.09 -18.12 5.13
CA PRO A 118 -0.57 -19.23 5.93
C PRO A 118 -0.68 -20.56 5.18
N LEU A 119 0.41 -21.33 5.19
CA LEU A 119 0.43 -22.63 4.54
C LEU A 119 -0.41 -23.63 5.37
N PRO A 120 -1.43 -24.29 4.79
CA PRO A 120 -2.22 -25.29 5.52
C PRO A 120 -1.39 -26.53 5.88
N ALA A 121 -1.83 -27.27 6.90
CA ALA A 121 -1.28 -28.58 7.21
C ALA A 121 -1.76 -29.62 6.18
N GLY A 122 -0.88 -30.58 5.82
CA GLY A 122 -1.18 -31.63 4.84
C GLY A 122 -1.13 -31.17 3.38
N ASP A 123 -1.85 -31.88 2.51
CA ASP A 123 -1.73 -31.71 1.05
C ASP A 123 -2.92 -30.97 0.42
N ALA A 124 -3.61 -30.16 1.22
CA ALA A 124 -4.74 -29.37 0.75
C ALA A 124 -4.31 -28.36 -0.33
N ALA A 125 -5.06 -28.30 -1.43
CA ALA A 125 -4.82 -27.34 -2.48
C ALA A 125 -5.06 -25.90 -1.97
N VAL A 126 -4.15 -25.00 -2.32
CA VAL A 126 -4.21 -23.59 -1.90
C VAL A 126 -4.78 -22.73 -3.02
N GLU A 127 -5.76 -21.89 -2.69
CA GLU A 127 -6.25 -20.85 -3.60
C GLU A 127 -5.66 -19.50 -3.18
N ILE A 128 -4.98 -18.83 -4.11
CA ILE A 128 -4.31 -17.54 -3.89
C ILE A 128 -5.08 -16.45 -4.62
N MET A 129 -5.74 -15.58 -3.86
CA MET A 129 -6.39 -14.39 -4.40
C MET A 129 -5.39 -13.22 -4.43
N LEU A 130 -4.95 -12.81 -5.62
CA LEU A 130 -4.15 -11.60 -5.80
C LEU A 130 -5.03 -10.36 -5.87
N ALA A 131 -4.50 -9.26 -5.37
CA ALA A 131 -5.04 -7.92 -5.56
C ALA A 131 -4.19 -7.16 -6.57
N SER A 132 -4.78 -6.18 -7.26
CA SER A 132 -4.03 -5.25 -8.09
C SER A 132 -2.90 -4.60 -7.31
N ALA A 133 -1.69 -4.63 -7.88
CA ALA A 133 -0.53 -3.97 -7.32
C ALA A 133 -0.43 -2.50 -7.73
N ARG A 134 -1.36 -2.03 -8.59
CA ARG A 134 -1.58 -0.60 -8.75
C ARG A 134 -1.90 -0.08 -7.36
N GLU A 135 -1.04 0.80 -6.87
CA GLU A 135 -1.26 1.47 -5.60
C GLU A 135 -2.70 1.96 -5.60
N PRO A 136 -3.52 1.58 -4.60
CA PRO A 136 -4.86 2.14 -4.52
C PRO A 136 -4.64 3.64 -4.55
N ALA A 137 -5.18 4.32 -5.57
CA ALA A 137 -5.11 5.77 -5.65
C ALA A 137 -5.45 6.26 -4.25
N ALA A 138 -4.47 6.88 -3.58
CA ALA A 138 -4.61 7.26 -2.18
C ALA A 138 -5.98 7.93 -2.08
N LYS A 139 -6.84 7.41 -1.18
CA LYS A 139 -8.18 7.97 -1.00
C LYS A 139 -7.97 9.49 -0.92
N PRO A 140 -8.61 10.29 -1.80
CA PRO A 140 -8.33 11.71 -1.86
C PRO A 140 -8.41 12.27 -0.44
N ALA A 141 -7.37 12.99 -0.02
CA ALA A 141 -7.32 13.56 1.32
C ALA A 141 -8.66 14.27 1.57
N PRO A 142 -9.29 14.06 2.73
CA PRO A 142 -10.57 14.70 2.99
C PRO A 142 -10.38 16.21 2.86
N ILE A 143 -11.13 16.84 1.96
CA ILE A 143 -11.10 18.30 1.78
C ILE A 143 -11.69 19.05 2.99
N THR A 144 -12.39 18.31 3.85
CA THR A 144 -12.97 18.76 5.11
C THR A 144 -11.98 18.64 6.27
N GLY A 145 -11.99 19.60 7.19
CA GLY A 145 -11.12 19.62 8.37
C GLY A 145 -9.68 20.03 8.07
N VAL A 146 -9.42 20.51 6.85
CA VAL A 146 -8.13 21.03 6.40
C VAL A 146 -8.26 22.54 6.17
N GLU A 147 -7.27 23.30 6.64
CA GLU A 147 -7.13 24.70 6.24
C GLU A 147 -6.37 24.77 4.92
N TRP A 148 -7.01 25.33 3.90
CA TRP A 148 -6.43 25.49 2.57
C TRP A 148 -6.01 26.94 2.37
N GLN A 149 -4.78 27.16 1.91
CA GLN A 149 -4.27 28.47 1.51
C GLN A 149 -4.42 28.66 0.00
N VAL A 150 -4.95 29.80 -0.42
CA VAL A 150 -5.14 30.09 -1.84
C VAL A 150 -3.82 30.48 -2.50
N GLU A 151 -3.45 29.77 -3.55
CA GLU A 151 -2.29 30.05 -4.40
C GLU A 151 -2.67 30.80 -5.67
N HIS A 152 -3.87 30.53 -6.19
CA HIS A 152 -4.35 31.14 -7.42
C HIS A 152 -5.87 31.36 -7.38
N ILE A 153 -6.29 32.50 -7.90
CA ILE A 153 -7.69 32.86 -8.17
C ILE A 153 -7.77 33.33 -9.61
N GLU A 154 -8.75 32.83 -10.34
CA GLU A 154 -9.02 33.29 -11.70
C GLU A 154 -9.21 34.82 -11.74
N GLY A 155 -8.57 35.47 -12.71
CA GLY A 155 -8.64 36.93 -12.88
C GLY A 155 -7.74 37.74 -11.92
N VAL A 156 -6.93 37.07 -11.09
CA VAL A 156 -5.94 37.72 -10.21
C VAL A 156 -4.53 37.25 -10.56
N ASP A 157 -3.74 38.13 -11.19
CA ASP A 157 -2.38 37.79 -11.62
C ASP A 157 -1.39 37.65 -10.46
N ASN A 158 -1.59 38.40 -9.37
CA ASN A 158 -0.71 38.41 -8.21
C ASN A 158 -1.51 38.68 -6.92
N LEU A 159 -1.41 37.76 -5.96
CA LEU A 159 -2.02 37.90 -4.63
C LEU A 159 -1.22 38.84 -3.71
N GLY A 160 0.03 39.17 -4.07
CA GLY A 160 0.94 39.97 -3.27
C GLY A 160 1.25 39.31 -1.93
N GLU A 161 1.11 40.07 -0.85
CA GLU A 161 1.25 39.55 0.53
C GLU A 161 -0.05 38.92 1.05
N THR A 162 -1.14 39.03 0.30
CA THR A 162 -2.42 38.44 0.69
C THR A 162 -2.29 36.92 0.72
N ARG A 163 -2.84 36.31 1.77
CA ARG A 163 -2.91 34.85 1.92
C ARG A 163 -4.34 34.46 2.29
N PRO A 164 -5.30 34.47 1.33
CA PRO A 164 -6.65 34.01 1.59
C PRO A 164 -6.64 32.54 2.01
N THR A 165 -7.58 32.15 2.85
CA THR A 165 -7.72 30.77 3.34
C THR A 165 -9.15 30.28 3.23
N LEU A 166 -9.31 28.96 3.11
CA LEU A 166 -10.60 28.28 3.06
C LEU A 166 -10.53 27.02 3.93
N THR A 167 -11.46 26.88 4.85
CA THR A 167 -11.68 25.67 5.62
C THR A 167 -13.11 25.20 5.40
N ILE A 168 -13.30 23.90 5.18
CA ILE A 168 -14.62 23.26 5.11
C ILE A 168 -14.74 22.33 6.33
N GLY A 169 -15.67 22.59 7.23
CA GLY A 169 -15.98 21.73 8.35
C GLY A 169 -16.70 20.46 7.93
N ALA A 170 -16.54 19.39 8.69
CA ALA A 170 -17.29 18.15 8.48
C ALA A 170 -18.82 18.33 8.68
N ASP A 171 -19.24 19.42 9.31
CA ASP A 171 -20.62 19.86 9.48
C ASP A 171 -21.15 20.68 8.28
N GLY A 172 -20.36 20.82 7.22
CA GLY A 172 -20.71 21.59 6.02
C GLY A 172 -20.59 23.10 6.19
N ARG A 173 -19.97 23.60 7.25
CA ARG A 173 -19.67 25.04 7.38
C ARG A 173 -18.37 25.36 6.67
N ALA A 174 -18.38 26.34 5.79
CA ALA A 174 -17.17 26.85 5.14
C ALA A 174 -16.84 28.25 5.68
N GLY A 175 -15.55 28.57 5.77
CA GLY A 175 -15.11 29.91 6.17
C GLY A 175 -13.60 30.05 6.10
N GLY A 176 -13.13 31.27 6.36
CA GLY A 176 -11.71 31.61 6.28
C GLY A 176 -11.50 33.10 6.07
N SER A 177 -10.35 33.45 5.51
CA SER A 177 -10.00 34.83 5.15
C SER A 177 -10.06 35.02 3.64
N THR A 178 -10.67 36.09 3.16
CA THR A 178 -10.61 36.54 1.75
C THR A 178 -9.36 37.40 1.48
N GLY A 179 -8.53 37.63 2.50
CA GLY A 179 -7.41 38.57 2.48
C GLY A 179 -7.69 39.83 3.29
N CYS A 180 -8.81 40.50 3.02
CA CYS A 180 -9.26 41.64 3.83
C CYS A 180 -10.21 41.19 4.93
N ASN A 181 -11.34 40.57 4.56
CA ASN A 181 -12.39 40.17 5.49
C ASN A 181 -12.35 38.69 5.85
N ARG A 182 -13.07 38.37 6.93
CA ARG A 182 -13.49 36.99 7.18
C ARG A 182 -14.75 36.71 6.39
N PHE A 183 -14.86 35.50 5.86
CA PHE A 183 -16.09 35.03 5.23
C PHE A 183 -16.63 33.76 5.91
N PHE A 184 -17.91 33.51 5.70
CA PHE A 184 -18.58 32.29 6.08
C PHE A 184 -19.63 31.90 5.03
N ALA A 185 -19.77 30.60 4.78
CA ALA A 185 -20.75 30.03 3.87
C ALA A 185 -21.13 28.62 4.35
N LYS A 186 -22.07 27.98 3.66
CA LYS A 186 -22.31 26.54 3.77
C LYS A 186 -21.75 25.84 2.53
N ALA A 187 -21.10 24.70 2.70
CA ALA A 187 -20.66 23.82 1.64
C ALA A 187 -21.55 22.58 1.61
N THR A 188 -21.98 22.17 0.42
CA THR A 188 -22.63 20.88 0.17
C THR A 188 -21.68 20.03 -0.65
N ILE A 189 -21.36 18.83 -0.17
CA ILE A 189 -20.45 17.89 -0.83
C ILE A 189 -21.19 16.59 -1.11
N ASP A 190 -21.18 16.17 -2.37
CA ASP A 190 -21.68 14.86 -2.81
C ASP A 190 -20.70 14.25 -3.83
N GLY A 191 -19.84 13.34 -3.35
CA GLY A 191 -18.72 12.83 -4.14
C GLY A 191 -17.72 13.93 -4.49
N GLU A 192 -17.63 14.25 -5.79
CA GLU A 192 -16.78 15.33 -6.34
C GLU A 192 -17.55 16.64 -6.56
N VAL A 193 -18.88 16.61 -6.44
CA VAL A 193 -19.71 17.81 -6.49
C VAL A 193 -19.51 18.60 -5.20
N LEU A 194 -19.21 19.89 -5.37
CA LEU A 194 -19.04 20.83 -4.27
C LEU A 194 -19.71 22.13 -4.67
N ALA A 195 -20.63 22.61 -3.84
CA ALA A 195 -21.27 23.90 -4.03
C ALA A 195 -21.29 24.67 -2.72
N PHE A 196 -21.09 25.98 -2.83
CA PHE A 196 -21.20 26.90 -1.70
C PHE A 196 -22.52 27.65 -1.75
N SER A 197 -23.11 27.91 -0.59
CA SER A 197 -24.17 28.91 -0.46
C SER A 197 -23.61 30.30 -0.73
N GLU A 198 -24.50 31.29 -0.86
CA GLU A 198 -24.11 32.69 -0.79
C GLU A 198 -23.24 32.94 0.46
N ALA A 199 -22.10 33.59 0.26
CA ALA A 199 -21.13 33.85 1.30
C ALA A 199 -21.43 35.19 1.99
N GLY A 200 -21.38 35.19 3.33
CA GLY A 200 -21.37 36.41 4.12
C GLY A 200 -19.94 36.83 4.46
N THR A 201 -19.68 38.14 4.51
CA THR A 201 -18.37 38.69 4.90
C THR A 201 -18.49 39.75 5.99
N THR A 202 -17.38 40.06 6.65
CA THR A 202 -17.25 41.30 7.43
C THR A 202 -17.06 42.51 6.51
N PHE A 203 -17.19 43.73 7.05
CA PHE A 203 -17.08 45.00 6.30
C PHE A 203 -15.89 45.86 6.75
N MET A 204 -14.69 45.29 6.80
CA MET A 204 -13.45 46.05 6.97
C MET A 204 -13.05 46.68 5.64
N ALA A 205 -12.54 47.91 5.69
CA ALA A 205 -11.95 48.58 4.54
C ALA A 205 -10.45 48.32 4.50
N CYS A 206 -9.98 47.76 3.39
CA CYS A 206 -8.56 47.56 3.10
C CYS A 206 -8.14 48.35 1.85
N ASP A 207 -6.87 48.26 1.48
CA ASP A 207 -6.37 48.78 0.21
C ASP A 207 -7.12 48.18 -0.99
N GLU A 208 -7.27 48.96 -2.07
CA GLU A 208 -8.02 48.56 -3.26
C GLU A 208 -7.49 47.28 -3.90
N THR A 209 -6.18 47.03 -3.83
CA THR A 209 -5.57 45.80 -4.35
C THR A 209 -6.04 44.57 -3.58
N VAL A 210 -6.12 44.65 -2.25
CA VAL A 210 -6.62 43.58 -1.38
C VAL A 210 -8.14 43.39 -1.57
N MET A 211 -8.88 44.49 -1.70
CA MET A 211 -10.33 44.44 -1.97
C MET A 211 -10.67 43.86 -3.36
N ARG A 212 -9.73 43.88 -4.31
CA ARG A 212 -9.88 43.19 -5.60
C ARG A 212 -9.71 41.68 -5.46
N VAL A 213 -8.72 41.24 -4.68
CA VAL A 213 -8.52 39.82 -4.35
C VAL A 213 -9.76 39.27 -3.65
N GLU A 214 -10.32 40.01 -2.69
CA GLU A 214 -11.53 39.60 -1.98
C GLU A 214 -12.73 39.38 -2.91
N ARG A 215 -12.99 40.31 -3.84
CA ARG A 215 -14.07 40.15 -4.82
C ARG A 215 -13.87 38.92 -5.70
N ALA A 216 -12.67 38.77 -6.25
CA ALA A 216 -12.35 37.63 -7.10
C ALA A 216 -12.49 36.30 -6.35
N PHE A 217 -12.11 36.26 -5.06
CA PHE A 217 -12.33 35.10 -4.20
C PHE A 217 -13.81 34.76 -4.07
N LEU A 218 -14.66 35.75 -3.76
CA LEU A 218 -16.09 35.53 -3.58
C LEU A 218 -16.80 35.14 -4.88
N ASP A 219 -16.42 35.76 -6.00
CA ASP A 219 -16.93 35.44 -7.33
C ASP A 219 -16.55 33.99 -7.72
N ALA A 220 -15.29 33.60 -7.48
CA ALA A 220 -14.83 32.25 -7.71
C ALA A 220 -15.54 31.23 -6.82
N LEU A 221 -15.78 31.57 -5.55
CA LEU A 221 -16.49 30.71 -4.59
C LEU A 221 -17.95 30.48 -5.02
N ALA A 222 -18.62 31.51 -5.55
CA ALA A 222 -19.98 31.43 -6.06
C ALA A 222 -20.09 30.60 -7.35
N ALA A 223 -19.02 30.50 -8.13
CA ALA A 223 -18.99 29.73 -9.38
C ALA A 223 -18.69 28.23 -9.19
N VAL A 224 -18.27 27.79 -8.00
CA VAL A 224 -17.86 26.40 -7.77
C VAL A 224 -19.03 25.44 -7.93
N ALA A 225 -18.83 24.41 -8.74
CA ALA A 225 -19.76 23.29 -8.93
C ALA A 225 -19.13 21.93 -8.57
N ALA A 226 -17.80 21.82 -8.60
CA ALA A 226 -17.07 20.62 -8.23
C ALA A 226 -15.67 20.95 -7.69
N TYR A 227 -14.99 19.93 -7.18
CA TYR A 227 -13.58 20.01 -6.83
C TYR A 227 -12.78 18.85 -7.40
N ARG A 228 -11.47 19.04 -7.52
CA ARG A 228 -10.50 18.00 -7.84
C ARG A 228 -9.31 18.10 -6.89
N LEU A 229 -8.67 16.96 -6.61
CA LEU A 229 -7.35 16.93 -5.99
C LEU A 229 -6.32 16.60 -7.05
N GLU A 230 -5.41 17.53 -7.31
CA GLU A 230 -4.36 17.41 -8.34
C GLU A 230 -3.02 17.72 -7.66
N ASP A 231 -2.07 16.78 -7.69
CA ASP A 231 -0.73 16.94 -7.11
C ASP A 231 -0.71 17.43 -5.64
N GLY A 232 -1.70 17.03 -4.84
CA GLY A 232 -1.85 17.46 -3.45
C GLY A 232 -2.48 18.84 -3.26
N MET A 233 -2.88 19.51 -4.33
CA MET A 233 -3.63 20.77 -4.30
C MET A 233 -5.13 20.51 -4.40
N LEU A 234 -5.90 21.36 -3.71
CA LEU A 234 -7.34 21.47 -3.91
C LEU A 234 -7.61 22.42 -5.07
N VAL A 235 -8.29 21.93 -6.11
CA VAL A 235 -8.71 22.71 -7.28
C VAL A 235 -10.22 22.84 -7.25
N LEU A 236 -10.73 24.06 -7.16
CA LEU A 236 -12.15 24.37 -7.22
C LEU A 236 -12.52 24.74 -8.66
N VAL A 237 -13.55 24.08 -9.20
CA VAL A 237 -13.93 24.21 -10.61
C VAL A 237 -15.39 24.59 -10.77
N ASP A 238 -15.71 25.28 -11.84
CA ASP A 238 -17.09 25.59 -12.23
C ASP A 238 -17.77 24.41 -12.96
N ALA A 239 -19.01 24.63 -13.41
CA ALA A 239 -19.82 23.61 -14.07
C ALA A 239 -19.23 23.15 -15.42
N GLU A 240 -18.44 24.01 -16.06
CA GLU A 240 -17.69 23.74 -17.29
C GLU A 240 -16.35 23.02 -17.02
N GLY A 241 -15.98 22.86 -15.74
CA GLY A 241 -14.75 22.20 -15.30
C GLY A 241 -13.51 23.09 -15.35
N VAL A 242 -13.69 24.41 -15.52
CA VAL A 242 -12.64 25.42 -15.52
C VAL A 242 -12.24 25.71 -14.07
N ALA A 243 -10.93 25.76 -13.81
CA ALA A 243 -10.41 26.04 -12.47
C ALA A 243 -10.64 27.52 -12.09
N ARG A 244 -11.37 27.74 -10.99
CA ARG A 244 -11.64 29.07 -10.44
C ARG A 244 -10.65 29.43 -9.34
N MET A 245 -10.24 28.44 -8.54
CA MET A 245 -9.22 28.59 -7.50
C MET A 245 -8.35 27.34 -7.38
N LYS A 246 -7.07 27.55 -7.03
CA LYS A 246 -6.14 26.49 -6.63
C LYS A 246 -5.61 26.79 -5.24
N LEU A 247 -5.61 25.77 -4.39
CA LEU A 247 -5.25 25.89 -2.99
C LEU A 247 -4.30 24.77 -2.55
N THR A 248 -3.41 25.09 -1.64
CA THR A 248 -2.47 24.16 -0.99
C THR A 248 -2.91 23.95 0.46
N SER A 249 -2.62 22.79 1.04
CA SER A 249 -2.85 22.60 2.48
C SER A 249 -1.92 23.55 3.24
N ALA A 250 -2.49 24.41 4.09
CA ALA A 250 -1.70 25.21 5.01
C ALA A 250 -0.97 24.27 5.98
N ALA A 251 0.33 24.49 6.15
CA ALA A 251 1.18 23.72 7.06
C ALA A 251 0.97 24.12 8.53
#